data_AF-A0A926A3V1-F1
#
_entry.id   AF-A0A926A3V1-F1
#
_cell.length_a   1.000
_cell.length_b   1.000
_cell.length_c   1.000
_cell.angle_alpha   90.00
_cell.angle_beta   90.00
_cell.angle_gamma   90.00
#
_symmetry.space_group_name_H-M   'P 1'
#
loop_
_entity.id
_entity.type
_entity.pdbx_description
1 polymer ?
#
loop_
_entity_poly.entity_id
_entity_poly.type
_entity_poly.pdbx_seq_one_letter_code
_entity_poly.pdbx_strand_id
1 'polypeptide(L)' 'RAQAVESEQASRTSTEDVSPQHRGGKRSHTGAQGRTGDQLYEDAKRQHVEGRSSMSKDELQDAVED' A
#
# COMPACT_ATOMS: atom_id res chain seq x y z
N ARG A 1 41.08 24.93 3.12
CA ARG A 1 40.28 25.50 4.22
C ARG A 1 39.53 24.36 4.88
N ALA A 2 40.03 23.87 6.02
CA ALA A 2 39.33 22.90 6.85
C ALA A 2 38.10 23.60 7.48
N GLN A 3 36.96 22.94 7.49
CA GLN A 3 35.92 23.17 8.50
C GLN A 3 35.90 21.90 9.34
N ALA A 4 36.54 22.02 10.49
CA ALA A 4 36.34 21.13 11.63
C ALA A 4 35.00 21.48 12.28
N VAL A 5 34.61 20.64 13.23
CA VAL A 5 33.66 20.88 14.33
C VAL A 5 32.30 20.19 14.19
N GLU A 6 32.27 19.00 14.82
CA GLU A 6 31.32 18.57 15.83
C GLU A 6 29.83 18.51 15.47
N SER A 7 29.32 17.28 15.41
CA SER A 7 27.95 16.98 15.84
C SER A 7 27.90 15.55 16.36
N GLU A 8 28.62 15.31 17.45
CA GLU A 8 28.42 14.19 18.39
C GLU A 8 27.12 14.37 19.22
N GLN A 9 26.12 15.04 18.63
CA GLN A 9 24.83 15.33 19.21
C GLN A 9 23.75 15.16 18.14
N ALA A 10 23.61 13.95 17.59
CA ALA A 10 22.32 13.51 17.06
C ALA A 10 21.35 13.38 18.25
N SER A 11 20.93 14.54 18.75
CA SER A 11 20.02 14.71 19.87
C SER A 11 18.69 14.07 19.53
N ARG A 12 18.05 13.53 20.57
CA ARG A 12 16.91 12.61 20.58
C ARG A 12 15.58 13.25 20.15
N THR A 13 15.58 13.98 19.04
CA THR A 13 14.39 14.62 18.44
C THR A 13 14.14 14.17 17.00
N SER A 14 14.87 13.17 16.49
CA SER A 14 14.52 12.41 15.27
C SER A 14 13.40 11.39 15.52
N THR A 15 12.28 11.82 16.11
CA THR A 15 11.13 10.94 16.39
C THR A 15 9.77 11.63 16.18
N GLU A 16 9.71 12.75 15.46
CA GLU A 16 8.45 13.40 15.10
C GLU A 16 8.29 13.67 13.60
N ASP A 17 8.92 12.85 12.76
CA ASP A 17 8.51 12.76 11.36
C ASP A 17 8.57 11.29 10.94
N VAL A 18 7.46 10.59 11.22
CA VAL A 18 7.20 9.27 10.66
C VAL A 18 7.20 9.45 9.16
N SER A 19 8.32 9.12 8.53
CA SER A 19 8.56 9.40 7.12
C SER A 19 7.37 8.93 6.27
N PRO A 20 6.83 9.76 5.35
CA PRO A 20 5.63 9.44 4.54
C PRO A 20 5.75 8.12 3.75
N GLN A 21 6.99 7.70 3.51
CA GLN A 21 7.37 6.52 2.75
C GLN A 21 7.01 5.19 3.47
N HIS A 22 6.80 5.22 4.79
CA HIS A 22 6.52 4.01 5.58
C HIS A 22 5.03 3.60 5.62
N ARG A 23 4.12 4.45 5.12
CA ARG A 23 2.68 4.13 5.03
C ARG A 23 2.30 3.45 3.71
N GLY A 24 3.01 3.73 2.63
CA GLY A 24 2.68 3.21 1.29
C GLY A 24 3.14 1.78 1.03
N GLY A 25 4.18 1.29 1.72
CA GLY A 25 4.82 0.01 1.42
C GLY A 25 4.32 -1.20 2.24
N LYS A 26 3.62 -0.99 3.36
CA LYS A 26 3.23 -2.10 4.25
C LYS A 26 2.09 -2.98 3.74
N ARG A 27 1.48 -2.66 2.58
CA ARG A 27 0.54 -3.55 1.88
C ARG A 27 1.12 -4.20 0.62
N SER A 28 2.40 -3.98 0.33
CA SER A 28 3.06 -4.46 -0.90
C SER A 28 3.69 -5.86 -0.77
N HIS A 29 3.56 -6.52 0.37
CA HIS A 29 4.07 -7.88 0.59
C HIS A 29 2.88 -8.86 0.46
N THR A 30 2.74 -9.64 -0.61
CA THR A 30 3.48 -10.89 -0.82
C THR A 30 3.25 -11.42 -2.25
N GLY A 31 4.28 -11.40 -3.10
CA GLY A 31 4.44 -12.31 -4.25
C GLY A 31 3.51 -12.16 -5.47
N ALA A 32 3.93 -12.75 -6.59
CA ALA A 32 3.16 -12.89 -7.83
C ALA A 32 2.04 -13.96 -7.67
N GLN A 33 1.06 -13.70 -6.81
CA GLN A 33 -0.05 -14.62 -6.53
C GLN A 33 -1.37 -14.18 -7.22
N GLY A 34 -1.28 -13.34 -8.25
CA GLY A 34 -2.43 -12.78 -8.96
C GLY A 34 -2.99 -11.50 -8.34
N ARG A 35 -4.13 -11.03 -8.87
CA ARG A 35 -4.82 -9.82 -8.40
C ARG A 35 -5.27 -9.98 -6.93
N THR A 36 -5.19 -8.92 -6.15
CA THR A 36 -5.70 -8.90 -4.76
C THR A 36 -7.21 -8.72 -4.75
N GLY A 37 -7.89 -9.15 -3.68
CA GLY A 37 -9.34 -8.92 -3.53
C GLY A 37 -9.71 -7.44 -3.61
N ASP A 38 -8.90 -6.56 -3.02
CA ASP A 38 -9.09 -5.10 -3.11
C ASP A 38 -8.98 -4.59 -4.55
N GLN A 39 -8.03 -5.11 -5.34
CA GLN A 39 -7.90 -4.76 -6.76
C GLN A 39 -9.13 -5.20 -7.55
N LEU A 40 -9.59 -6.44 -7.34
CA LEU A 40 -10.77 -6.99 -8.00
C LEU A 40 -12.05 -6.24 -7.58
N TYR A 41 -12.16 -5.83 -6.32
CA TYR A 41 -13.27 -5.02 -5.83
C TYR A 41 -13.33 -3.64 -6.50
N GLU A 42 -12.18 -2.96 -6.63
CA GLU A 42 -12.14 -1.67 -7.33
C GLU A 42 -12.40 -1.84 -8.84
N ASP A 43 -11.94 -2.92 -9.46
CA ASP A 43 -12.25 -3.25 -10.85
C ASP A 43 -13.76 -3.48 -11.03
N ALA A 44 -14.38 -4.32 -10.18
CA ALA A 44 -15.82 -4.60 -10.17
C ALA A 44 -16.65 -3.33 -9.94
N LYS A 45 -16.16 -2.42 -9.09
CA LYS A 45 -16.78 -1.10 -8.86
C LYS A 45 -16.72 -0.21 -10.10
N ARG A 46 -15.59 -0.18 -10.83
CA ARG A 46 -15.48 0.57 -12.10
C ARG A 46 -16.39 0.00 -13.19
N GLN A 47 -16.61 -1.30 -13.16
CA GLN A 47 -17.52 -2.00 -14.09
C GLN A 47 -18.98 -2.00 -13.63
N HIS A 48 -19.30 -1.33 -12.52
CA HIS A 48 -20.65 -1.26 -11.95
C HIS A 48 -21.28 -2.63 -11.66
N VAL A 49 -20.47 -3.62 -11.28
CA VAL A 49 -20.94 -4.95 -10.87
C VAL A 49 -21.84 -4.82 -9.64
N GLU A 50 -23.09 -5.27 -9.78
CA GLU A 50 -24.05 -5.33 -8.68
C GLU A 50 -23.68 -6.46 -7.71
N GLY A 51 -23.92 -6.26 -6.42
CA GLY A 51 -23.57 -7.27 -5.40
C GLY A 51 -22.08 -7.42 -5.10
N ARG A 52 -21.18 -6.66 -5.75
CA ARG A 52 -19.71 -6.69 -5.54
C ARG A 52 -19.26 -6.59 -4.07
N SER A 53 -20.04 -5.93 -3.20
CA SER A 53 -19.73 -5.80 -1.78
C SER A 53 -19.91 -7.09 -0.98
N SER A 54 -20.66 -8.04 -1.52
CA SER A 54 -20.92 -9.35 -0.91
C SER A 54 -20.10 -10.47 -1.56
N MET A 55 -19.45 -10.18 -2.69
CA MET A 55 -18.66 -11.16 -3.44
C MET A 55 -17.32 -11.44 -2.73
N SER A 56 -16.94 -12.71 -2.75
CA SER A 56 -15.61 -13.18 -2.39
C SER A 56 -14.56 -12.79 -3.43
N LYS A 57 -13.27 -13.02 -3.12
CA LYS A 57 -12.17 -12.74 -4.05
C LYS A 57 -12.38 -13.44 -5.40
N ASP A 58 -12.80 -14.71 -5.38
CA ASP A 58 -12.94 -15.53 -6.58
C ASP A 58 -14.14 -15.04 -7.41
N GLU A 59 -15.28 -14.76 -6.78
CA GLU A 59 -16.46 -14.18 -7.46
C GLU A 59 -16.17 -12.80 -8.05
N LEU A 60 -15.40 -11.96 -7.33
CA LEU A 60 -14.92 -10.68 -7.86
C LEU A 60 -13.95 -10.86 -9.04
N GLN A 61 -13.23 -11.98 -9.12
CA GLN A 61 -12.35 -12.28 -10.23
C GLN A 61 -13.15 -12.66 -11.47
N ASP A 62 -14.09 -13.59 -11.33
CA ASP A 62 -14.96 -14.02 -12.43
C ASP A 62 -15.76 -12.83 -12.98
N ALA A 63 -16.38 -12.04 -12.09
CA ALA A 63 -17.22 -10.90 -12.49
C ALA A 63 -16.49 -9.75 -13.19
N VAL A 64 -15.15 -9.73 -13.18
CA VAL A 64 -14.33 -8.71 -13.88
C VAL A 64 -13.56 -9.27 -15.07
N GLU A 65 -13.62 -10.59 -15.31
CA GLU A 65 -12.95 -11.27 -16.42
C GLU A 65 -13.88 -11.47 -17.64
N ASP A 66 -15.20 -11.33 -17.47
CA ASP A 66 -16.22 -11.26 -18.54
C ASP A 66 -16.23 -9.89 -19.27
#